data_AF-A0A9D2Q2U1-F1
#
_entry.id   AF-A0A9D2Q2U1-F1
#
_cell.length_a   1.000
_cell.length_b   1.000
_cell.length_c   1.000
_cell.angle_alpha   90.00
_cell.angle_beta   90.00
_cell.angle_gamma   90.00
#
_symmetry.space_group_name_H-M   'P 1'
#
loop_
_entity.id
_entity.type
_entity.pdbx_description
1 polymer ?
#
loop_
_entity_poly.entity_id
_entity_poly.type
_entity_poly.pdbx_seq_one_letter_code
_entity_poly.pdbx_strand_id
1 'polypeptide(L)'
;MNTLAAAPGPHRVPGAAAVRPAEGPPAPPPPGRVRDMTTAQLGRAGEELAASHLSAQGWQIVERNLRLRQGELDIVALDHATLVFVEVKTRRSFVTGVPQAAVTPDKLRRLRRLAGEYLMERSTPHRDVRIDVVAVHAQLDGTFSIEHLEAVS
;
A
#
# COMPACT_ATOMS: atom_id res chain seq x y z
N MET A 1 53.68 -42.24 -6.18
CA MET A 1 53.36 -41.52 -4.93
C MET A 1 52.37 -40.43 -5.28
N ASN A 2 51.12 -40.60 -4.84
CA ASN A 2 49.94 -39.84 -5.31
C ASN A 2 49.64 -38.69 -4.34
N THR A 3 49.61 -37.45 -4.81
CA THR A 3 49.25 -36.27 -4.00
C THR A 3 47.78 -35.98 -4.22
N LEU A 4 46.94 -36.33 -3.24
CA LEU A 4 45.51 -36.03 -3.24
C LEU A 4 45.30 -34.54 -2.93
N ALA A 5 44.59 -33.85 -3.82
CA ALA A 5 44.10 -32.49 -3.62
C ALA A 5 43.03 -32.48 -2.50
N ALA A 6 43.17 -31.56 -1.54
CA ALA A 6 42.19 -31.31 -0.50
C ALA A 6 41.05 -30.42 -1.05
N ALA A 7 39.81 -30.89 -0.93
CA ALA A 7 38.61 -30.12 -1.27
C ALA A 7 38.33 -29.03 -0.21
N PRO A 8 37.78 -27.86 -0.59
CA PRO A 8 37.36 -26.84 0.38
C PRO A 8 36.09 -27.28 1.12
N GLY A 9 36.11 -27.13 2.45
CA GLY A 9 34.99 -27.46 3.34
C GLY A 9 33.77 -26.55 3.16
N PRO A 10 32.60 -26.96 3.65
CA PRO A 10 31.35 -26.23 3.44
C PRO A 10 31.36 -24.87 4.15
N HIS A 11 31.01 -23.82 3.40
CA HIS A 11 30.75 -22.49 3.91
C HIS A 11 29.57 -22.53 4.89
N ARG A 12 29.85 -22.26 6.16
CA ARG A 12 28.84 -22.15 7.23
C ARG A 12 28.16 -20.79 7.08
N VAL A 13 26.91 -20.77 6.63
CA VAL A 13 26.05 -19.57 6.68
C VAL A 13 25.74 -19.24 8.15
N PRO A 14 25.97 -18.01 8.65
CA PRO A 14 25.54 -17.64 9.98
C PRO A 14 24.03 -17.40 10.02
N GLY A 15 23.37 -18.14 10.91
CA GLY A 15 22.11 -17.83 11.60
C GLY A 15 21.09 -16.96 10.88
N ALA A 16 20.10 -17.61 10.26
CA ALA A 16 18.79 -17.00 10.07
C ALA A 16 18.23 -16.67 11.46
N ALA A 17 18.33 -15.39 11.85
CA ALA A 17 17.59 -14.87 12.99
C ALA A 17 16.12 -15.13 12.72
N ALA A 18 15.46 -15.82 13.65
CA ALA A 18 14.03 -16.04 13.61
C ALA A 18 13.33 -14.69 13.43
N VAL A 19 12.81 -14.45 12.24
CA VAL A 19 11.89 -13.35 11.97
C VAL A 19 10.72 -13.56 12.91
N ARG A 20 10.60 -12.67 13.90
CA ARG A 20 9.41 -12.66 14.78
C ARG A 20 8.20 -12.58 13.86
N PRO A 21 7.14 -13.37 14.07
CA PRO A 21 5.90 -13.16 13.32
C PRO A 21 5.53 -11.69 13.47
N ALA A 22 5.32 -11.02 12.33
CA ALA A 22 4.76 -9.67 12.32
C ALA A 22 3.54 -9.70 13.24
N GLU A 23 3.56 -8.91 14.30
CA GLU A 23 2.33 -8.62 15.03
C GLU A 23 1.31 -8.22 13.97
N GLY A 24 0.17 -8.90 13.97
CA GLY A 24 -0.88 -8.67 13.00
C GLY A 24 -1.24 -7.18 12.92
N PRO A 25 -1.98 -6.76 11.88
CA PRO A 25 -2.37 -5.36 11.74
C PRO A 25 -2.91 -4.85 13.09
N PRO A 26 -2.53 -3.63 13.52
CA PRO A 26 -2.91 -3.10 14.81
C PRO A 26 -4.41 -3.31 15.00
N ALA A 27 -4.79 -3.85 16.16
CA ALA A 27 -6.19 -4.10 16.46
C ALA A 27 -6.99 -2.82 16.13
N PRO A 28 -8.08 -2.92 15.35
CA PRO A 28 -8.83 -1.74 14.95
C PRO A 28 -9.21 -0.96 16.22
N PRO A 29 -9.14 0.37 16.18
CA PRO A 29 -9.42 1.19 17.36
C PRO A 29 -10.76 0.78 17.97
N PRO A 30 -10.90 0.75 19.31
CA PRO A 30 -12.15 0.39 19.97
C PRO A 30 -13.28 1.24 19.40
N PRO A 31 -14.51 0.71 19.25
CA PRO A 31 -15.59 1.37 18.53
C PRO A 31 -16.06 2.66 19.24
N GLY A 32 -15.31 3.73 19.04
CA GLY A 32 -15.74 5.10 19.11
C GLY A 32 -16.25 5.50 17.73
N ARG A 33 -17.56 5.32 17.54
CA ARG A 33 -18.44 5.82 16.45
C ARG A 33 -17.71 6.17 15.13
N VAL A 34 -17.53 5.20 14.21
CA VAL A 34 -17.29 5.49 12.77
C VAL A 34 -18.31 6.53 12.22
N ARG A 35 -19.50 6.57 12.84
CA ARG A 35 -20.55 7.59 12.65
C ARG A 35 -20.12 9.03 13.00
N ASP A 36 -19.30 9.23 14.02
CA ASP A 36 -18.90 10.56 14.50
C ASP A 36 -17.63 11.08 13.84
N MET A 37 -16.87 10.19 13.21
CA MET A 37 -15.66 10.61 12.51
C MET A 37 -16.02 11.63 11.43
N THR A 38 -15.26 12.70 11.32
CA THR A 38 -15.33 13.58 10.16
C THR A 38 -14.84 12.85 8.90
N THR A 39 -15.18 13.36 7.72
CA THR A 39 -14.65 12.81 6.45
C THR A 39 -13.12 12.78 6.42
N ALA A 40 -12.46 13.79 7.00
CA ALA A 40 -10.99 13.85 7.07
C ALA A 40 -10.41 12.79 8.01
N GLN A 41 -10.99 12.61 9.20
CA GLN A 41 -10.57 11.56 10.13
C GLN A 41 -10.77 10.16 9.53
N LEU A 42 -11.91 9.94 8.87
CA LEU A 42 -12.19 8.68 8.19
C LEU A 42 -11.21 8.45 7.04
N GLY A 43 -10.92 9.47 6.24
CA GLY A 43 -9.92 9.42 5.16
C GLY A 43 -8.56 8.98 5.69
N ARG A 44 -8.05 9.65 6.73
CA ARG A 44 -6.76 9.32 7.36
C ARG A 44 -6.71 7.91 7.94
N ALA A 45 -7.79 7.47 8.59
CA ALA A 45 -7.86 6.10 9.11
C ALA A 45 -7.82 5.06 7.96
N GLY A 46 -8.52 5.32 6.86
CA GLY A 46 -8.47 4.42 5.71
C GLY A 46 -7.12 4.39 5.01
N GLU A 47 -6.41 5.52 4.90
CA GLU A 47 -5.04 5.52 4.37
C GLU A 47 -4.08 4.74 5.26
N GLU A 48 -4.18 4.86 6.59
CA GLU A 48 -3.38 4.08 7.53
C GLU A 48 -3.63 2.57 7.37
N LEU A 49 -4.91 2.18 7.24
CA LEU A 49 -5.31 0.80 7.01
C LEU A 49 -4.81 0.29 5.65
N ALA A 50 -4.88 1.10 4.60
CA ALA A 50 -4.36 0.75 3.28
C ALA A 50 -2.85 0.55 3.32
N ALA A 51 -2.09 1.47 3.91
CA ALA A 51 -0.65 1.34 4.06
C ALA A 51 -0.26 0.09 4.86
N SER A 52 -1.00 -0.19 5.95
CA SER A 52 -0.80 -1.38 6.78
C SER A 52 -1.10 -2.67 6.00
N HIS A 53 -2.17 -2.68 5.19
CA HIS A 53 -2.55 -3.80 4.35
C HIS A 53 -1.48 -4.14 3.31
N LEU A 54 -1.01 -3.14 2.56
CA LEU A 54 0.04 -3.30 1.56
C LEU A 54 1.36 -3.77 2.21
N SER A 55 1.72 -3.19 3.36
CA SER A 55 2.90 -3.62 4.11
C SER A 55 2.80 -5.08 4.57
N ALA A 56 1.61 -5.52 5.01
CA ALA A 56 1.36 -6.90 5.40
C ALA A 56 1.45 -7.88 4.21
N GLN A 57 1.26 -7.40 2.98
CA GLN A 57 1.52 -8.15 1.74
C GLN A 57 3.00 -8.14 1.32
N GLY A 58 3.88 -7.52 2.12
CA GLY A 58 5.32 -7.46 1.86
C GLY A 58 5.75 -6.29 0.98
N TRP A 59 4.85 -5.34 0.70
CA TRP A 59 5.21 -4.14 -0.07
C TRP A 59 5.99 -3.16 0.79
N GLN A 60 6.91 -2.42 0.17
CA GLN A 60 7.60 -1.33 0.84
C GLN A 60 6.85 -0.02 0.60
N ILE A 61 6.37 0.62 1.65
CA ILE A 61 5.82 1.97 1.55
C ILE A 61 6.97 2.98 1.35
N VAL A 62 6.94 3.71 0.24
CA VAL A 62 7.96 4.69 -0.14
C VAL A 62 7.58 6.08 0.35
N GLU A 63 6.36 6.53 0.03
CA GLU A 63 5.82 7.82 0.45
C GLU A 63 4.32 7.71 0.76
N ARG A 64 3.81 8.60 1.61
CA ARG A 64 2.40 8.72 1.97
C ARG A 64 2.01 10.18 2.03
N ASN A 65 0.74 10.51 1.75
CA ASN A 65 0.23 11.89 1.74
C ASN A 65 1.13 12.86 0.95
N LEU A 66 1.63 12.41 -0.19
CA LEU A 66 2.61 13.18 -0.95
C LEU A 66 1.93 14.32 -1.68
N ARG A 67 2.35 15.55 -1.37
CA ARG A 67 1.96 16.75 -2.10
C ARG A 67 2.93 17.06 -3.23
N LEU A 68 2.39 17.13 -4.43
CA LEU A 68 3.05 17.56 -5.65
C LEU A 68 2.45 18.91 -6.10
N ARG A 69 3.03 19.56 -7.09
CA ARG A 69 2.52 20.85 -7.58
C ARG A 69 1.12 20.73 -8.15
N GLN A 70 0.79 19.59 -8.74
CA GLN A 70 -0.45 19.38 -9.49
C GLN A 70 -1.51 18.59 -8.71
N GLY A 71 -1.23 18.25 -7.45
CA GLY A 71 -2.15 17.50 -6.62
C GLY A 71 -1.46 16.66 -5.55
N GLU A 72 -2.12 15.61 -5.12
CA GLU A 72 -1.67 14.77 -4.01
C GLU A 72 -1.76 13.29 -4.44
N LEU A 73 -0.80 12.50 -3.99
CA LEU A 73 -0.78 11.04 -4.09
C LEU A 73 -0.94 10.47 -2.67
N ASP A 74 -1.89 9.55 -2.48
CA ASP A 74 -2.17 9.02 -1.15
C ASP A 74 -1.02 8.11 -0.68
N ILE A 75 -0.62 7.14 -1.51
CA ILE A 75 0.47 6.20 -1.20
C ILE A 75 1.31 5.94 -2.46
N VAL A 76 2.62 5.91 -2.29
CA VAL A 76 3.59 5.35 -3.24
C VAL A 76 4.26 4.17 -2.59
N ALA A 77 4.24 3.00 -3.23
CA ALA A 77 4.77 1.76 -2.69
C ALA A 77 5.58 0.98 -3.74
N LEU A 78 6.45 0.08 -3.29
CA LEU A 78 7.14 -0.89 -4.12
C LEU A 78 6.58 -2.29 -3.85
N ASP A 79 6.03 -2.88 -4.91
CA ASP A 79 5.66 -4.28 -5.00
C ASP A 79 6.75 -5.01 -5.78
N HIS A 80 7.67 -5.66 -5.07
CA HIS A 80 8.93 -6.15 -5.63
C HIS A 80 9.69 -5.05 -6.42
N ALA A 81 9.69 -5.12 -7.76
CA ALA A 81 10.35 -4.17 -8.63
C ALA A 81 9.38 -3.18 -9.31
N THR A 82 8.11 -3.22 -8.96
CA THR A 82 7.06 -2.36 -9.53
C THR A 82 6.79 -1.20 -8.59
N LEU A 83 6.91 0.03 -9.10
CA LEU A 83 6.52 1.23 -8.37
C LEU A 83 5.01 1.44 -8.55
N VAL A 84 4.27 1.40 -7.46
CA VAL A 84 2.82 1.43 -7.45
C VAL A 84 2.34 2.75 -6.85
N PHE A 85 1.53 3.47 -7.62
CA PHE A 85 0.82 4.66 -7.19
C PHE A 85 -0.59 4.26 -6.76
N VAL A 86 -0.87 4.32 -5.46
CA VAL A 86 -2.12 3.82 -4.90
C VAL A 86 -2.99 5.00 -4.48
N GLU A 87 -4.20 5.04 -5.02
CA GLU A 87 -5.27 5.92 -4.54
C GLU A 87 -6.11 5.19 -3.49
N VAL A 88 -6.33 5.82 -2.34
CA VAL A 88 -7.13 5.26 -1.25
C VAL A 88 -8.51 5.89 -1.23
N LYS A 89 -9.55 5.07 -1.28
CA LYS A 89 -10.94 5.51 -1.16
C LYS A 89 -11.57 4.98 0.10
N THR A 90 -11.77 5.85 1.08
CA THR A 90 -12.49 5.48 2.31
C THR A 90 -13.96 5.87 2.22
N ARG A 91 -14.83 4.92 2.57
CA ARG A 91 -16.29 5.08 2.54
C ARG A 91 -16.94 4.41 3.74
N ARG A 92 -18.13 4.87 4.10
CA ARG A 92 -19.00 4.20 5.08
C ARG A 92 -19.87 3.19 4.32
N SER A 93 -19.75 1.91 4.65
CA SER A 93 -20.40 0.80 3.94
C SER A 93 -21.92 0.78 4.10
N PHE A 94 -22.44 1.39 5.16
CA PHE A 94 -23.87 1.43 5.48
C PHE A 94 -24.67 2.47 4.66
N VAL A 95 -24.02 3.16 3.72
CA VAL A 95 -24.68 4.08 2.79
C VAL A 95 -24.93 3.35 1.47
N THR A 96 -26.16 2.90 1.24
CA THR A 96 -26.58 2.17 0.03
C THR A 96 -26.55 3.07 -1.21
N GLY A 97 -26.11 2.54 -2.37
CA GLY A 97 -26.23 3.19 -3.69
C GLY A 97 -24.97 3.83 -4.29
N VAL A 98 -23.79 3.61 -3.70
CA VAL A 98 -22.53 4.18 -4.21
C VAL A 98 -21.79 3.16 -5.10
N PRO A 99 -21.43 3.50 -6.35
CA PRO A 99 -20.61 2.65 -7.21
C PRO A 99 -19.28 2.29 -6.53
N GLN A 100 -19.00 0.99 -6.43
CA GLN A 100 -18.21 0.41 -5.34
C GLN A 100 -16.71 0.70 -5.37
N ALA A 101 -16.07 0.86 -6.53
CA ALA A 101 -14.64 1.16 -6.56
C ALA A 101 -14.14 1.82 -7.86
N ALA A 102 -15.05 2.09 -8.81
CA ALA A 102 -14.67 2.53 -10.15
C ALA A 102 -13.86 3.84 -10.13
N VAL A 103 -12.68 3.79 -10.75
CA VAL A 103 -11.88 4.98 -11.05
C VAL A 103 -12.47 5.62 -12.28
N THR A 104 -12.88 6.89 -12.17
CA THR A 104 -13.34 7.63 -13.34
C THR A 104 -12.15 7.89 -14.28
N PRO A 105 -12.38 7.98 -15.61
CA PRO A 105 -11.31 8.31 -16.55
C PRO A 105 -10.54 9.58 -16.17
N ASP A 106 -11.23 10.58 -15.64
CA ASP A 106 -10.64 11.85 -15.19
C ASP A 106 -9.69 11.65 -14.02
N LYS A 107 -10.08 10.81 -13.06
CA LYS A 107 -9.26 10.47 -11.91
C LYS A 107 -8.01 9.70 -12.32
N LEU A 108 -8.14 8.79 -13.27
CA LEU A 108 -7.00 8.06 -13.80
C LEU A 108 -6.04 8.95 -14.59
N ARG A 109 -6.55 9.87 -15.41
CA ARG A 109 -5.70 10.88 -16.09
C ARG A 109 -4.93 11.73 -15.07
N ARG A 110 -5.57 12.12 -13.96
CA ARG A 110 -4.92 12.86 -12.88
C ARG A 110 -3.81 12.02 -12.22
N LEU A 111 -4.09 10.76 -11.88
CA LEU A 111 -3.10 9.88 -11.25
C LEU A 111 -1.89 9.65 -12.16
N ARG A 112 -2.10 9.44 -13.47
CA ARG A 112 -1.01 9.33 -14.46
C ARG A 112 -0.13 10.58 -14.51
N ARG A 113 -0.74 11.76 -14.44
CA ARG A 113 -0.03 13.05 -14.42
C ARG A 113 0.83 13.21 -13.17
N LEU A 114 0.28 12.86 -11.99
CA LEU A 114 0.99 12.90 -10.71
C LEU A 114 2.12 11.88 -10.64
N ALA A 115 1.89 10.66 -11.15
CA ALA A 115 2.92 9.64 -11.27
C ALA A 115 4.07 10.13 -12.16
N GLY A 116 3.77 10.79 -13.29
CA GLY A 116 4.80 11.41 -14.14
C GLY A 116 5.61 12.48 -13.40
N GLU A 117 4.95 13.39 -12.67
CA GLU A 117 5.63 14.41 -11.86
C GLU A 117 6.52 13.78 -10.77
N TYR A 118 6.03 12.73 -10.09
CA TYR A 118 6.82 11.96 -9.12
C TYR A 118 8.10 11.41 -9.73
N LEU A 119 7.99 10.75 -10.88
CA LEU A 119 9.10 10.09 -11.58
C LEU A 119 10.13 11.09 -12.12
N MET A 120 9.73 12.33 -12.38
CA MET A 120 10.65 13.40 -12.77
C MET A 120 11.42 13.98 -11.57
N GLU A 121 10.79 14.03 -10.39
CA GLU A 121 11.36 14.65 -9.19
C GLU A 121 12.12 13.66 -8.30
N ARG A 122 11.84 12.36 -8.39
CA ARG A 122 12.48 11.30 -7.57
C ARG A 122 13.15 10.23 -8.42
N SER A 123 14.26 9.71 -7.89
CA SER A 123 14.99 8.57 -8.46
C SER A 123 14.75 7.30 -7.65
N THR A 124 13.51 6.87 -7.54
CA THR A 124 13.16 5.60 -6.88
C THR A 124 13.42 4.44 -7.86
N PRO A 125 14.32 3.48 -7.57
CA PRO A 125 14.59 2.38 -8.50
C PRO A 125 13.36 1.48 -8.71
N HIS A 126 13.00 1.24 -9.96
CA HIS A 126 11.88 0.37 -10.35
C HIS A 126 12.08 -0.16 -11.78
N ARG A 127 11.37 -1.23 -12.12
CA ARG A 127 11.33 -1.84 -13.46
C ARG A 127 10.01 -1.57 -14.19
N ASP A 128 8.94 -1.36 -13.44
CA ASP A 128 7.60 -1.12 -13.98
C ASP A 128 6.84 -0.14 -13.09
N VAL A 129 5.74 0.41 -13.61
CA VAL A 129 4.87 1.35 -12.93
C VAL A 129 3.42 0.88 -13.02
N ARG A 130 2.74 0.85 -11.88
CA ARG A 130 1.33 0.47 -11.78
C ARG A 130 0.52 1.55 -11.06
N ILE A 131 -0.75 1.69 -11.40
CA ILE A 131 -1.71 2.50 -10.64
C ILE A 131 -2.75 1.54 -10.07
N ASP A 132 -2.94 1.62 -8.76
CA ASP A 132 -3.88 0.78 -8.02
C ASP A 132 -4.88 1.63 -7.24
N VAL A 133 -5.97 0.99 -6.83
CA VAL A 133 -6.92 1.57 -5.87
C VAL A 133 -7.13 0.63 -4.71
N VAL A 134 -7.06 1.19 -3.51
CA VAL A 134 -7.48 0.52 -2.29
C VAL A 134 -8.76 1.17 -1.79
N ALA A 135 -9.86 0.43 -1.82
CA ALA A 135 -11.12 0.85 -1.23
C ALA A 135 -11.22 0.32 0.20
N VAL A 136 -11.46 1.22 1.15
CA VAL A 136 -11.62 0.91 2.57
C VAL A 136 -13.05 1.21 2.99
N HIS A 137 -13.75 0.17 3.44
CA HIS A 137 -15.16 0.22 3.79
C HIS A 137 -15.31 0.14 5.30
N ALA A 138 -15.70 1.25 5.91
CA ALA A 138 -15.95 1.36 7.34
C ALA A 138 -17.37 0.88 7.67
N GLN A 139 -17.46 -0.17 8.47
CA GLN A 139 -18.69 -0.79 8.93
C GLN A 139 -19.24 -0.09 10.18
N LEU A 140 -20.51 -0.33 10.47
CA LEU A 140 -21.18 0.29 11.62
C LEU A 140 -20.67 -0.23 12.97
N ASP A 141 -20.22 -1.47 13.01
CA ASP A 141 -19.65 -2.13 14.19
C ASP A 141 -18.20 -1.69 14.50
N GLY A 142 -17.65 -0.77 13.71
CA GLY A 142 -16.27 -0.28 13.84
C GLY A 142 -15.23 -1.11 13.08
N THR A 143 -15.64 -2.18 12.41
CA THR A 143 -14.73 -2.96 11.55
C THR A 143 -14.52 -2.28 10.21
N PHE A 144 -13.45 -2.68 9.52
CA PHE A 144 -13.13 -2.21 8.17
C PHE A 144 -12.91 -3.41 7.26
N SER A 145 -13.39 -3.33 6.02
CA SER A 145 -13.02 -4.26 4.96
C SER A 145 -12.26 -3.54 3.86
N ILE A 146 -11.31 -4.25 3.24
CA ILE A 146 -10.43 -3.70 2.20
C ILE A 146 -10.68 -4.45 0.90
N GLU A 147 -10.84 -3.70 -0.18
CA GLU A 147 -10.81 -4.19 -1.55
C GLU A 147 -9.65 -3.51 -2.28
N HIS A 148 -8.79 -4.29 -2.93
CA HIS A 148 -7.63 -3.80 -3.67
C HIS A 148 -7.80 -4.14 -5.15
N LEU A 149 -7.92 -3.09 -5.96
CA LEU A 149 -7.96 -3.18 -7.41
C LEU A 149 -6.58 -2.84 -7.98
N GLU A 150 -5.95 -3.84 -8.58
CA GLU A 150 -4.66 -3.66 -9.23
C GLU A 150 -4.79 -3.20 -10.69
N ALA A 151 -3.80 -2.45 -11.15
CA ALA A 151 -3.60 -2.09 -12.56
C ALA A 151 -4.84 -1.46 -13.23
N VAL A 152 -5.42 -0.45 -12.57
CA VAL A 152 -6.59 0.26 -13.12
C VAL A 152 -6.21 1.04 -14.40
N SER A 153 -6.96 0.82 -15.49
CA SER A 153 -6.60 1.26 -16.85
C SER A 153 -7.62 2.18 -17.52
#